data_AF-A0A2A2TE06-F1
#
_entry.id   AF-A0A2A2TE06-F1
#
_cell.length_a   1.000
_cell.length_b   1.000
_cell.length_c   1.000
_cell.angle_alpha   90.00
_cell.angle_beta   90.00
_cell.angle_gamma   90.00
#
_symmetry.space_group_name_H-M   'P 1'
#
loop_
_entity.id
_entity.type
_entity.pdbx_description
1 polymer ?
#
loop_
_entity_poly.entity_id
_entity_poly.type
_entity_poly.pdbx_seq_one_letter_code
_entity_poly.pdbx_strand_id
1 'polypeptide(L)'
;MNAASTVLKEGSRGQEVVKLQEGLKKLNFYSGAIDGIFGVGTKDAVIKFQRSQGLAADGIVGAKTLSKLNEILGNNMSENKWSKMTPQQEIDEIKSLINSRMGVAALNQAALEGFVGFNCTRRYYINNKFGGLQTLMRLNGGSGGVSTAIGYEEIRVTFNRFESNIENFEIERVSSEIGAPKFELPD
;
A
#
# COMPACT_ATOMS: atom_id res chain seq x y z
N MET A 1 26.89 -2.18 -24.77
CA MET A 1 27.74 -2.05 -23.57
C MET A 1 27.24 -3.05 -22.54
N ASN A 2 28.11 -3.94 -22.06
CA ASN A 2 27.76 -5.04 -21.13
C ASN A 2 27.21 -4.48 -19.82
N ALA A 3 25.90 -4.66 -19.59
CA ALA A 3 25.33 -4.46 -18.26
C ALA A 3 25.83 -5.59 -17.37
N ALA A 4 26.90 -5.33 -16.61
CA ALA A 4 27.19 -6.16 -15.45
C ALA A 4 25.91 -6.24 -14.63
N SER A 5 25.44 -7.46 -14.36
CA SER A 5 24.29 -7.75 -13.52
C SER A 5 24.64 -7.37 -12.08
N THR A 6 24.61 -6.07 -11.78
CA THR A 6 24.96 -5.53 -10.47
C THR A 6 23.91 -6.00 -9.48
N VAL A 7 24.29 -6.97 -8.66
CA VAL A 7 23.50 -7.40 -7.51
C VAL A 7 23.52 -6.26 -6.49
N LEU A 8 22.36 -5.70 -6.17
CA LEU A 8 22.24 -4.71 -5.10
C LEU A 8 21.95 -5.40 -3.78
N LYS A 9 22.63 -4.96 -2.73
CA LYS A 9 22.47 -5.48 -1.36
C LYS A 9 22.81 -4.38 -0.37
N GLU A 10 22.63 -4.67 0.91
CA GLU A 10 23.02 -3.76 1.99
C GLU A 10 24.46 -3.26 1.80
N GLY A 11 24.64 -1.93 1.88
CA GLY A 11 25.91 -1.24 1.61
C GLY A 11 26.08 -0.77 0.16
N SER A 12 25.30 -1.27 -0.82
CA SER A 12 25.29 -0.73 -2.18
C SER A 12 24.88 0.74 -2.21
N ARG A 13 25.42 1.51 -3.17
CA ARG A 13 25.11 2.93 -3.35
C ARG A 13 25.05 3.33 -4.82
N GLY A 14 24.33 4.40 -5.14
CA GLY A 14 24.31 5.04 -6.46
C GLY A 14 22.98 4.96 -7.19
N GLN A 15 22.98 5.31 -8.48
CA GLN A 15 21.76 5.51 -9.26
C GLN A 15 20.87 4.26 -9.36
N GLU A 16 21.46 3.06 -9.35
CA GLU A 16 20.68 1.81 -9.38
C GLU A 16 19.92 1.58 -8.07
N VAL A 17 20.46 2.04 -6.94
CA VAL A 17 19.76 2.02 -5.64
C VAL A 17 18.62 3.06 -5.63
N VAL A 18 18.85 4.24 -6.22
CA VAL A 18 17.80 5.26 -6.39
C VAL A 18 16.60 4.68 -7.15
N LYS A 19 16.85 4.06 -8.32
CA LYS A 19 15.79 3.42 -9.13
C LYS A 19 15.07 2.31 -8.37
N LEU A 20 15.81 1.49 -7.62
CA LEU A 20 15.22 0.46 -6.76
C LEU A 20 14.30 1.08 -5.71
N GLN A 21 14.75 2.10 -4.98
CA GLN A 21 13.98 2.78 -3.95
C GLN A 21 12.73 3.44 -4.54
N GLU A 22 12.84 4.10 -5.70
CA GLU A 22 11.70 4.66 -6.44
C GLU A 22 10.68 3.58 -6.81
N GLY A 23 11.14 2.45 -7.35
CA GLY A 23 10.29 1.33 -7.72
C GLY A 23 9.55 0.74 -6.51
N LEU A 24 10.28 0.46 -5.43
CA LEU A 24 9.70 -0.04 -4.18
C LEU A 24 8.73 0.96 -3.56
N LYS A 25 9.01 2.26 -3.65
CA LYS A 25 8.14 3.33 -3.14
C LYS A 25 6.87 3.48 -3.96
N LYS A 26 6.96 3.43 -5.29
CA LYS A 26 5.78 3.39 -6.19
C LYS A 26 4.87 2.18 -5.91
N LEU A 27 5.43 1.12 -5.36
CA LEU A 27 4.75 -0.11 -4.99
C LEU A 27 4.41 -0.19 -3.50
N ASN A 28 4.58 0.90 -2.74
CA ASN A 28 4.30 0.98 -1.29
C ASN A 28 5.09 0.00 -0.40
N PHE A 29 6.19 -0.56 -0.91
CA PHE A 29 7.09 -1.39 -0.11
C PHE A 29 8.15 -0.57 0.65
N TYR A 30 8.35 0.69 0.26
CA TYR A 30 9.37 1.55 0.83
C TYR A 30 8.81 2.95 1.14
N SER A 31 8.86 3.35 2.41
CA SER A 31 8.41 4.67 2.88
C SER A 31 9.57 5.65 3.13
N GLY A 32 10.81 5.16 3.09
CA GLY A 32 12.01 5.97 3.37
C GLY A 32 12.34 7.00 2.28
N ALA A 33 13.42 7.73 2.52
CA ALA A 33 13.98 8.68 1.56
C ALA A 33 14.62 7.93 0.38
N ILE A 34 14.49 8.51 -0.82
CA ILE A 34 15.23 8.04 -2.00
C ILE A 34 16.57 8.78 -1.98
N ASP A 35 17.56 8.15 -1.35
CA ASP A 35 18.88 8.72 -1.09
C ASP A 35 20.00 7.99 -1.86
N GLY A 36 19.65 6.91 -2.57
CA GLY A 36 20.61 6.08 -3.28
C GLY A 36 21.52 5.27 -2.36
N ILE A 37 21.15 5.08 -1.08
CA ILE A 37 21.88 4.27 -0.11
C ILE A 37 21.05 3.03 0.23
N PHE A 38 21.63 1.85 -0.01
CA PHE A 38 20.98 0.59 0.33
C PHE A 38 21.27 0.28 1.81
N GLY A 39 20.54 0.95 2.69
CA GLY A 39 20.55 0.67 4.13
C GLY A 39 19.51 -0.38 4.54
N VAL A 40 19.33 -0.53 5.86
CA VAL A 40 18.38 -1.48 6.48
C VAL A 40 16.96 -1.26 5.96
N GLY A 41 16.49 -0.01 5.87
CA GLY A 41 15.15 0.28 5.35
C GLY A 41 14.93 -0.16 3.90
N THR A 42 15.94 -0.03 3.04
CA THR A 42 15.89 -0.52 1.65
C THR A 42 15.89 -2.04 1.61
N LYS A 43 16.69 -2.70 2.47
CA LYS A 43 16.73 -4.17 2.58
C LYS A 43 15.39 -4.73 3.01
N ASP A 44 14.76 -4.15 4.04
CA ASP A 44 13.46 -4.58 4.54
C ASP A 44 12.39 -4.44 3.44
N ALA A 45 12.42 -3.35 2.68
CA ALA A 45 11.53 -3.15 1.55
C ALA A 45 11.74 -4.19 0.44
N VAL A 46 13.00 -4.58 0.16
CA VAL A 46 13.31 -5.66 -0.80
C VAL A 46 12.78 -7.00 -0.31
N ILE A 47 12.98 -7.34 0.97
CA ILE A 47 12.46 -8.58 1.56
C ILE A 47 10.93 -8.62 1.46
N LYS A 48 10.26 -7.52 1.80
CA LYS A 48 8.79 -7.38 1.67
C LYS A 48 8.33 -7.62 0.24
N PHE A 49 8.96 -6.95 -0.72
CA PHE A 49 8.68 -7.12 -2.13
C PHE A 49 8.89 -8.58 -2.55
N GLN A 50 10.04 -9.18 -2.24
CA GLN A 50 10.34 -10.56 -2.58
C GLN A 50 9.29 -11.54 -2.03
N ARG A 51 8.91 -11.41 -0.76
CA ARG A 51 7.84 -12.24 -0.17
C ARG A 51 6.51 -12.08 -0.90
N SER A 52 6.11 -10.84 -1.19
CA SER A 52 4.86 -10.55 -1.90
C SER A 52 4.79 -11.20 -3.28
N GLN A 53 5.95 -11.42 -3.91
CA GLN A 53 6.08 -11.97 -5.25
C GLN A 53 6.45 -13.45 -5.26
N GLY A 54 6.42 -14.13 -4.09
CA GLY A 54 6.79 -15.54 -3.99
C GLY A 54 8.26 -15.83 -4.32
N LEU A 55 9.13 -14.84 -4.16
CA LEU A 55 10.58 -14.96 -4.37
C LEU A 55 11.30 -15.33 -3.07
N ALA A 56 12.56 -15.77 -3.19
CA ALA A 56 13.45 -15.89 -2.03
C ALA A 56 13.62 -14.51 -1.38
N ALA A 57 13.27 -14.42 -0.09
CA ALA A 57 13.21 -13.17 0.66
C ALA A 57 14.52 -12.89 1.41
N ASP A 58 15.62 -12.86 0.68
CA ASP A 58 16.99 -12.71 1.20
C ASP A 58 17.47 -11.25 1.30
N GLY A 59 16.68 -10.30 0.80
CA GLY A 59 17.03 -8.88 0.77
C GLY A 59 18.09 -8.53 -0.28
N ILE A 60 18.39 -9.46 -1.19
CA ILE A 60 19.37 -9.29 -2.26
C ILE A 60 18.65 -9.11 -3.60
N VAL A 61 18.92 -7.99 -4.26
CA VAL A 61 18.30 -7.65 -5.54
C VAL A 61 19.15 -8.21 -6.67
N GLY A 62 18.85 -9.45 -7.05
CA GLY A 62 19.36 -10.10 -8.25
C GLY A 62 18.45 -9.91 -9.47
N ALA A 63 18.81 -10.56 -10.58
CA ALA A 63 18.08 -10.46 -11.84
C ALA A 63 16.59 -10.82 -11.74
N LYS A 64 16.24 -11.85 -10.94
CA LYS A 64 14.84 -12.26 -10.72
C LYS A 64 14.03 -11.15 -10.03
N THR A 65 14.59 -10.54 -8.99
CA THR A 65 13.94 -9.46 -8.24
C THR A 65 13.76 -8.22 -9.13
N LEU A 66 14.78 -7.82 -9.88
CA LEU A 66 14.69 -6.69 -10.81
C LEU A 66 13.70 -6.95 -11.95
N SER A 67 13.74 -8.14 -12.55
CA SER A 67 12.79 -8.52 -13.60
C SER A 67 11.36 -8.40 -13.10
N LYS A 68 11.08 -8.91 -11.90
CA LYS A 68 9.74 -8.86 -11.32
C LYS A 68 9.32 -7.44 -10.98
N LEU A 69 10.23 -6.63 -10.44
CA LEU A 69 9.97 -5.22 -10.12
C LEU A 69 9.62 -4.44 -11.39
N ASN A 70 10.39 -4.64 -12.47
CA ASN A 70 10.18 -3.97 -13.75
C ASN A 70 8.91 -4.44 -14.47
N GLU A 71 8.61 -5.75 -14.46
CA GLU A 71 7.35 -6.30 -14.97
C GLU A 71 6.14 -5.60 -14.33
N ILE A 72 6.19 -5.46 -13.00
CA ILE A 72 5.14 -4.86 -12.19
C ILE A 72 4.99 -3.33 -12.42
N LEU A 73 6.10 -2.64 -12.69
CA LEU A 73 6.14 -1.21 -12.97
C LEU A 73 5.82 -0.88 -14.45
N GLY A 74 6.11 -1.81 -15.36
CA GLY A 74 5.91 -1.68 -16.80
C GLY A 74 4.52 -2.10 -17.28
N ASN A 75 3.84 -2.97 -16.54
CA ASN A 75 2.42 -3.22 -16.76
C ASN A 75 1.63 -1.97 -16.38
N ASN A 76 0.92 -1.37 -17.35
CA ASN A 76 -0.02 -0.29 -17.09
C ASN A 76 -0.93 -0.70 -15.94
N MET A 77 -1.07 0.17 -14.95
CA MET A 77 -1.85 0.00 -13.72
C MET A 77 -3.37 -0.18 -13.97
N SER A 78 -3.77 -0.54 -15.19
CA SER A 78 -5.15 -0.62 -15.70
C SER A 78 -5.84 -1.95 -15.45
N GLU A 79 -5.15 -2.99 -14.98
CA GLU A 79 -5.84 -4.15 -14.43
C GLU A 79 -6.29 -3.81 -13.01
N ASN A 80 -7.59 -3.92 -12.73
CA ASN A 80 -8.12 -3.70 -11.39
C ASN A 80 -7.61 -4.83 -10.46
N LYS A 81 -6.50 -4.59 -9.77
CA LYS A 81 -5.82 -5.56 -8.89
C LYS A 81 -6.46 -5.67 -7.51
N TRP A 82 -7.43 -4.82 -7.24
CA TRP A 82 -8.24 -4.88 -6.03
C TRP A 82 -9.35 -5.89 -6.22
N SER A 83 -9.56 -6.72 -5.20
CA SER A 83 -10.70 -7.63 -5.13
C SER A 83 -11.44 -7.38 -3.84
N LYS A 84 -12.76 -7.33 -3.92
CA LYS A 84 -13.61 -7.22 -2.73
C LYS A 84 -13.40 -8.43 -1.84
N MET A 85 -13.25 -8.18 -0.54
CA MET A 85 -13.10 -9.26 0.43
C MET A 85 -14.40 -10.04 0.58
N THR A 86 -14.27 -11.33 0.87
CA THR A 86 -15.40 -12.16 1.32
C THR A 86 -15.80 -11.78 2.74
N PRO A 87 -17.04 -12.07 3.20
CA PRO A 87 -17.47 -11.75 4.56
C PRO A 87 -16.54 -12.28 5.66
N GLN A 88 -15.95 -13.46 5.46
CA GLN A 88 -14.99 -14.02 6.42
C GLN A 88 -13.68 -13.23 6.44
N GLN A 89 -13.15 -12.87 5.27
CA GLN A 89 -11.97 -12.02 5.18
C GLN A 89 -12.21 -10.63 5.78
N GLU A 90 -13.40 -10.05 5.63
CA GLU A 90 -13.75 -8.78 6.28
C GLU A 90 -13.72 -8.88 7.81
N ILE A 91 -14.25 -9.97 8.37
CA ILE A 91 -14.21 -10.22 9.82
C ILE A 91 -12.76 -10.28 10.31
N ASP A 92 -11.91 -11.01 9.60
CA ASP A 92 -10.51 -11.19 9.98
C ASP A 92 -9.69 -9.91 9.79
N GLU A 93 -10.02 -9.11 8.77
CA GLU A 93 -9.48 -7.77 8.56
C GLU A 93 -9.86 -6.83 9.71
N ILE A 94 -11.14 -6.81 10.12
CA ILE A 94 -11.60 -6.01 11.26
C ILE A 94 -10.86 -6.40 12.53
N LYS A 95 -10.69 -7.71 12.79
CA LYS A 95 -9.89 -8.19 13.93
C LYS A 95 -8.44 -7.71 13.85
N SER A 96 -7.83 -7.73 12.66
CA SER A 96 -6.47 -7.23 12.47
C SER A 96 -6.37 -5.73 12.75
N LEU A 97 -7.36 -4.95 12.33
CA LEU A 97 -7.40 -3.50 12.54
C LEU A 97 -7.52 -3.13 14.01
N ILE A 98 -8.46 -3.73 14.74
CA ILE A 98 -8.68 -3.40 16.16
C ILE A 98 -7.53 -3.87 17.07
N ASN A 99 -6.81 -4.91 16.66
CA ASN A 99 -5.66 -5.44 17.40
C ASN A 99 -4.32 -4.79 16.98
N SER A 100 -4.34 -3.84 16.04
CA SER A 100 -3.15 -3.11 15.58
C SER A 100 -3.19 -1.66 16.04
N ARG A 101 -2.07 -1.16 16.59
CA ARG A 101 -1.92 0.27 16.91
C ARG A 101 -2.17 1.16 15.69
N MET A 102 -1.63 0.78 14.54
CA MET A 102 -1.82 1.54 13.30
C MET A 102 -3.24 1.40 12.74
N GLY A 103 -3.86 0.23 12.90
CA GLY A 103 -5.27 0.03 12.54
C GLY A 103 -6.20 0.90 13.38
N VAL A 104 -6.02 0.91 14.71
CA VAL A 104 -6.78 1.79 15.63
C VAL A 104 -6.53 3.27 15.33
N ALA A 105 -5.28 3.66 15.05
CA ALA A 105 -4.96 5.04 14.68
C ALA A 105 -5.72 5.48 13.41
N ALA A 106 -5.80 4.62 12.40
CA ALA A 106 -6.55 4.91 11.19
C ALA A 106 -8.07 5.00 11.43
N LEU A 107 -8.62 4.12 12.27
CA LEU A 107 -10.04 4.17 12.66
C LEU A 107 -10.37 5.44 13.44
N ASN A 108 -9.49 5.86 14.35
CA ASN A 108 -9.63 7.12 15.08
C ASN A 108 -9.58 8.32 14.14
N GLN A 109 -8.67 8.31 13.15
CA GLN A 109 -8.60 9.37 12.14
C GLN A 109 -9.90 9.44 11.32
N ALA A 110 -10.43 8.30 10.87
CA ALA A 110 -11.70 8.25 10.17
C ALA A 110 -12.87 8.75 11.04
N ALA A 111 -12.86 8.46 12.35
CA ALA A 111 -13.88 8.92 13.29
C ALA A 111 -13.83 10.43 13.49
N LEU A 112 -12.64 11.03 13.62
CA LEU A 112 -12.45 12.47 13.72
C LEU A 112 -12.93 13.21 12.45
N GLU A 113 -12.92 12.54 11.30
CA GLU A 113 -13.43 13.05 10.02
C GLU A 113 -14.91 12.71 9.76
N GLY A 114 -15.59 12.02 10.69
CA GLY A 114 -17.02 11.72 10.59
C GLY A 114 -17.40 10.45 9.82
N PHE A 115 -16.44 9.61 9.41
CA PHE A 115 -16.66 8.46 8.52
C PHE A 115 -16.90 7.11 9.24
N VAL A 116 -17.34 7.14 10.50
CA VAL A 116 -17.61 5.92 11.31
C VAL A 116 -19.07 5.83 11.78
N GLY A 117 -19.94 6.75 11.31
CA GLY A 117 -21.37 6.79 11.67
C GLY A 117 -22.24 5.75 10.94
N PHE A 118 -23.49 5.58 11.38
CA PHE A 118 -24.44 4.61 10.80
C PHE A 118 -24.79 4.85 9.33
N ASN A 119 -24.64 6.08 8.86
CA ASN A 119 -24.86 6.44 7.45
C ASN A 119 -23.63 6.15 6.58
N CYS A 120 -22.54 5.64 7.16
CA CYS A 120 -21.32 5.30 6.46
C CYS A 120 -21.31 3.82 6.07
N THR A 121 -21.23 3.54 4.77
CA THR A 121 -20.95 2.20 4.29
C THR A 121 -19.45 1.93 4.33
N ARG A 122 -19.09 0.71 4.75
CA ARG A 122 -17.71 0.25 4.83
C ARG A 122 -17.54 -0.99 3.96
N ARG A 123 -16.55 -0.98 3.07
CA ARG A 123 -16.18 -2.12 2.24
C ARG A 123 -14.68 -2.37 2.32
N TYR A 124 -14.29 -3.64 2.27
CA TYR A 124 -12.88 -4.02 2.30
C TYR A 124 -12.42 -4.68 1.02
N TYR A 125 -11.16 -4.41 0.67
CA TYR A 125 -10.53 -4.88 -0.54
C TYR A 125 -9.12 -5.40 -0.25
N ILE A 126 -8.73 -6.46 -0.94
CA ILE A 126 -7.37 -6.98 -0.94
C ILE A 126 -6.69 -6.65 -2.26
N ASN A 127 -5.43 -6.25 -2.22
CA ASN A 127 -4.64 -6.02 -3.42
C ASN A 127 -3.88 -7.29 -3.79
N ASN A 128 -4.33 -7.97 -4.84
CA ASN A 128 -3.72 -9.22 -5.30
C ASN A 128 -2.31 -9.01 -5.88
N LYS A 129 -1.97 -7.80 -6.32
CA LYS A 129 -0.63 -7.44 -6.82
C LYS A 129 0.44 -7.57 -5.74
N PHE A 130 0.07 -7.30 -4.49
CA PHE A 130 0.96 -7.29 -3.33
C PHE A 130 0.88 -8.58 -2.51
N GLY A 131 0.33 -9.66 -3.06
CA GLY A 131 0.25 -10.95 -2.37
C GLY A 131 -0.52 -10.87 -1.04
N GLY A 132 -1.49 -9.96 -0.93
CA GLY A 132 -2.26 -9.73 0.30
C GLY A 132 -1.57 -8.86 1.35
N LEU A 133 -0.39 -8.33 1.08
CA LEU A 133 0.30 -7.39 1.98
C LEU A 133 -0.28 -5.97 1.94
N GLN A 134 -1.30 -5.73 1.13
CA GLN A 134 -2.02 -4.47 1.12
C GLN A 134 -3.53 -4.72 1.12
N THR A 135 -4.22 -4.09 2.05
CA THR A 135 -5.67 -4.09 2.16
C THR A 135 -6.18 -2.65 2.14
N LEU A 136 -7.44 -2.47 1.75
CA LEU A 136 -8.07 -1.16 1.69
C LEU A 136 -9.44 -1.20 2.34
N MET A 137 -9.72 -0.21 3.16
CA MET A 137 -11.04 0.07 3.69
C MET A 137 -11.59 1.31 3.00
N ARG A 138 -12.70 1.14 2.27
CA ARG A 138 -13.46 2.21 1.64
C ARG A 138 -14.60 2.60 2.58
N LEU A 139 -14.65 3.86 2.98
CA LEU A 139 -15.71 4.46 3.78
C LEU A 139 -16.47 5.47 2.94
N ASN A 140 -17.78 5.30 2.80
CA ASN A 140 -18.63 6.24 2.07
C ASN A 140 -19.78 6.66 2.98
N GLY A 141 -19.74 7.92 3.41
CA GLY A 141 -20.65 8.50 4.42
C GLY A 141 -21.63 9.53 3.89
N GLY A 142 -21.56 9.87 2.60
CA GLY A 142 -22.20 11.07 2.06
C GLY A 142 -21.67 12.36 2.71
N SER A 143 -22.11 13.51 2.21
CA SER A 143 -21.63 14.85 2.62
C SER A 143 -22.01 15.30 4.05
N GLY A 144 -22.36 14.38 4.96
CA GLY A 144 -22.95 14.69 6.26
C GLY A 144 -22.13 14.20 7.45
N GLY A 145 -21.23 15.04 7.97
CA GLY A 145 -20.46 14.71 9.17
C GLY A 145 -19.56 15.82 9.74
N VAL A 146 -20.15 16.98 10.05
CA VAL A 146 -19.71 18.02 11.02
C VAL A 146 -18.18 18.26 11.13
N SER A 147 -17.68 19.30 10.46
CA SER A 147 -16.41 20.04 10.75
C SER A 147 -15.28 20.01 9.69
N THR A 148 -15.56 20.10 8.38
CA THR A 148 -14.59 20.67 7.41
C THR A 148 -15.30 21.47 6.32
N ALA A 149 -14.72 22.61 5.94
CA ALA A 149 -15.23 23.55 4.93
C ALA A 149 -15.29 22.99 3.49
N ILE A 150 -14.84 21.75 3.29
CA ILE A 150 -14.94 20.96 2.06
C ILE A 150 -15.48 19.60 2.49
N GLY A 151 -16.62 19.20 1.93
CA GLY A 151 -17.22 17.89 2.19
C GLY A 151 -16.53 16.81 1.37
N TYR A 152 -16.21 15.68 2.00
CA TYR A 152 -15.75 14.49 1.29
C TYR A 152 -16.92 13.52 1.14
N GLU A 153 -16.95 12.80 0.02
CA GLU A 153 -17.97 11.76 -0.22
C GLU A 153 -17.44 10.39 0.23
N GLU A 154 -16.11 10.23 0.18
CA GLU A 154 -15.44 8.96 0.39
C GLU A 154 -14.05 9.15 1.01
N ILE A 155 -13.74 8.32 2.00
CA ILE A 155 -12.39 8.13 2.54
C ILE A 155 -11.92 6.73 2.20
N ARG A 156 -10.71 6.61 1.66
CA ARG A 156 -10.03 5.34 1.44
C ARG A 156 -8.82 5.25 2.35
N VAL A 157 -8.78 4.20 3.15
CA VAL A 157 -7.64 3.90 4.00
C VAL A 157 -6.94 2.67 3.45
N THR A 158 -5.71 2.83 3.00
CA THR A 158 -4.86 1.73 2.53
C THR A 158 -3.92 1.30 3.64
N PHE A 159 -3.98 0.03 4.03
CA PHE A 159 -3.12 -0.55 5.06
C PHE A 159 -1.99 -1.33 4.40
N ASN A 160 -0.76 -0.93 4.71
CA ASN A 160 0.43 -1.65 4.26
C ASN A 160 0.90 -2.60 5.37
N ARG A 161 1.09 -3.85 5.00
CA ARG A 161 1.32 -4.96 5.92
C ARG A 161 2.65 -5.62 5.66
N PHE A 162 3.22 -6.17 6.73
CA PHE A 162 4.28 -7.16 6.64
C PHE A 162 3.88 -8.37 7.47
N GLU A 163 3.78 -9.51 6.81
CA GLU A 163 3.16 -10.70 7.39
C GLU A 163 1.75 -10.35 7.91
N SER A 164 1.46 -10.59 9.18
CA SER A 164 0.16 -10.30 9.80
C SER A 164 0.05 -8.89 10.40
N ASN A 165 1.12 -8.10 10.37
CA ASN A 165 1.19 -6.81 11.07
C ASN A 165 0.92 -5.63 10.12
N ILE A 166 0.08 -4.69 10.54
CA ILE A 166 -0.10 -3.40 9.86
C ILE A 166 1.02 -2.47 10.31
N GLU A 167 1.91 -2.12 9.39
CA GLU A 167 3.06 -1.27 9.69
C GLU A 167 2.75 0.22 9.53
N ASN A 168 1.93 0.56 8.53
CA ASN A 168 1.48 1.93 8.29
C ASN A 168 0.15 1.93 7.51
N PHE A 169 -0.42 3.11 7.37
CA PHE A 169 -1.59 3.34 6.54
C PHE A 169 -1.48 4.66 5.79
N GLU A 170 -2.15 4.74 4.65
CA GLU A 170 -2.33 5.96 3.87
C GLU A 170 -3.82 6.29 3.77
N ILE A 171 -4.13 7.59 3.79
CA ILE A 171 -5.49 8.09 3.63
C ILE A 171 -5.60 8.88 2.34
N GLU A 172 -6.60 8.52 1.55
CA GLU A 172 -7.06 9.27 0.39
C GLU A 172 -8.46 9.80 0.65
N ARG A 173 -8.67 11.09 0.34
CA ARG A 173 -9.95 11.79 0.46
C ARG A 173 -10.47 12.06 -0.93
N VAL A 174 -11.70 11.68 -1.19
CA VAL A 174 -12.32 11.75 -2.51
C VAL A 174 -13.56 12.63 -2.44
N SER A 175 -13.61 13.61 -3.34
CA SER A 175 -14.76 14.48 -3.57
C SER A 175 -14.70 15.07 -4.98
N SER A 176 -15.83 15.60 -5.44
CA SER A 176 -15.89 16.37 -6.68
C SER A 176 -14.94 17.58 -6.71
N GLU A 177 -14.62 18.16 -5.55
CA GLU A 177 -13.74 19.34 -5.42
C GLU A 177 -12.25 19.01 -5.31
N ILE A 178 -11.89 17.85 -4.73
CA ILE A 178 -10.49 17.42 -4.56
C ILE A 178 -9.99 16.67 -5.78
N GLY A 179 -10.84 15.85 -6.38
CA GLY A 179 -10.50 15.04 -7.53
C GLY A 179 -10.99 13.60 -7.40
N ALA A 180 -10.96 12.92 -8.55
CA ALA A 180 -11.29 11.52 -8.67
C ALA A 180 -10.32 10.63 -7.87
N PRO A 181 -10.75 9.44 -7.45
CA PRO A 181 -9.87 8.50 -6.76
C PRO A 181 -8.68 8.08 -7.65
N LYS A 182 -7.53 7.78 -7.01
CA LYS A 182 -6.28 7.32 -7.64
C LYS A 182 -6.44 6.06 -8.49
N PHE A 183 -7.46 5.25 -8.21
CA PHE A 183 -7.77 4.02 -8.93
C PHE A 183 -9.24 3.65 -8.73
N GLU A 184 -9.79 2.87 -9.66
CA GLU A 184 -11.14 2.33 -9.51
C GLU A 184 -11.13 1.08 -8.62
N LEU A 185 -12.20 0.87 -7.86
CA LEU A 185 -12.43 -0.33 -7.06
C LEU A 185 -13.59 -1.11 -7.68
N PRO A 186 -13.56 -2.46 -7.65
CA PRO A 186 -14.71 -3.22 -8.10
C PRO A 186 -15.91 -2.96 -7.16
N ASP A 187 -17.12 -3.08 -7.70
CA ASP A 187 -18.36 -2.87 -6.96
C ASP A 187 -18.62 -3.93 -5.86
#